data_AF-A0A3Q9IJ74-F1
#
_entry.id   AF-A0A3Q9IJ74-F1
#
_cell.length_a   1.000
_cell.length_b   1.000
_cell.length_c   1.000
_cell.angle_alpha   90.00
_cell.angle_beta   90.00
_cell.angle_gamma   90.00
#
_symmetry.space_group_name_H-M   'P 1'
#
loop_
_entity.id
_entity.type
_entity.pdbx_description
1 polymer ?
#
loop_
_entity_poly.entity_id
_entity_poly.type
_entity_poly.pdbx_seq_one_letter_code
_entity_poly.pdbx_strand_id
1 'polypeptide(L)'
;MLAVLSVEVRKLNRSLAALLAIAAPTLIAIFLFFNLLRGKKAPPWEMGLQMSGVVWAFFMLPMSVTALTALVAQMEHAPRSWDHLRALPVARWKLYAAKAICVVALVAAMSVLNLLLSWGAVVLAGTIKPAVMPTGAPDLAKHALLLVKVLAAATLMIAIQLWTALRFASFVPALALGIGGTFFSVVATSAKQGVFFPWQMPVNMLARDAWRIETALALGGGLGLIALIAAILHLSRREVL
;
A
#
# COMPACT_ATOMS: atom_id res chain seq x y z
N MET A 1 -6.58 7.23 22.94
CA MET A 1 -6.15 6.78 21.59
C MET A 1 -5.71 7.98 20.76
N LEU A 2 -6.53 9.02 20.67
CA LEU A 2 -6.24 10.25 19.93
C LEU A 2 -4.86 10.87 20.21
N ALA A 3 -4.44 10.95 21.48
CA ALA A 3 -3.12 11.47 21.85
C ALA A 3 -1.94 10.62 21.31
N VAL A 4 -2.08 9.28 21.29
CA VAL A 4 -1.03 8.40 20.75
C VAL A 4 -0.97 8.53 19.23
N LEU A 5 -2.14 8.61 18.58
CA LEU A 5 -2.24 8.79 17.14
C LEU A 5 -1.66 10.15 16.70
N SER A 6 -1.91 11.24 17.45
CA SER A 6 -1.38 12.55 17.10
C SER A 6 0.15 12.62 17.18
N VAL A 7 0.75 11.93 18.17
CA VAL A 7 2.20 11.77 18.26
C VAL A 7 2.74 10.98 17.08
N GLU A 8 2.08 9.88 16.72
CA GLU A 8 2.51 9.04 15.61
C GLU A 8 2.43 9.78 14.26
N VAL A 9 1.34 10.52 14.02
CA VAL A 9 1.21 11.41 12.85
C VAL A 9 2.30 12.48 12.83
N ARG A 10 2.65 13.04 14.00
CA ARG A 10 3.72 14.03 14.08
C ARG A 10 5.10 13.45 13.77
N LYS A 11 5.35 12.18 14.09
CA LYS A 11 6.59 11.49 13.67
C LYS A 11 6.66 11.39 12.15
N LEU A 12 5.52 11.10 11.50
CA LEU A 12 5.46 11.00 10.04
C LEU A 12 5.69 12.34 9.34
N ASN A 13 5.34 13.47 9.95
CA ASN A 13 5.62 14.79 9.41
C ASN A 13 7.13 15.01 9.25
N ARG A 14 7.56 15.37 8.03
CA ARG A 14 8.97 15.55 7.63
C ARG A 14 9.82 14.27 7.70
N SER A 15 9.19 13.10 7.70
CA SER A 15 9.90 11.82 7.61
C SER A 15 10.10 11.37 6.16
N LEU A 16 11.02 10.41 5.95
CA LEU A 16 11.16 9.71 4.68
C LEU A 16 9.87 8.97 4.27
N ALA A 17 9.00 8.61 5.23
CA ALA A 17 7.71 7.99 4.94
C ALA A 17 6.74 8.96 4.26
N ALA A 18 6.75 10.24 4.64
CA ALA A 18 5.97 11.28 3.96
C ALA A 18 6.50 11.55 2.55
N LEU A 19 7.83 11.56 2.37
CA LEU A 19 8.44 11.67 1.04
C LEU A 19 8.03 10.49 0.14
N LEU A 20 8.11 9.26 0.67
CA LEU A 20 7.69 8.05 -0.05
C LEU A 20 6.21 8.10 -0.43
N ALA A 21 5.35 8.59 0.46
CA ALA A 21 3.91 8.70 0.21
C ALA A 21 3.57 9.59 -0.99
N ILE A 22 4.41 10.59 -1.29
CA ILE A 22 4.26 11.45 -2.47
C ILE A 22 4.99 10.86 -3.67
N ALA A 23 6.22 10.37 -3.47
CA ALA A 23 7.09 9.90 -4.54
C ALA A 23 6.50 8.72 -5.31
N ALA A 24 5.95 7.70 -4.63
CA ALA A 24 5.47 6.49 -5.31
C ALA A 24 4.28 6.76 -6.27
N PRO A 25 3.19 7.44 -5.86
CA PRO A 25 2.13 7.84 -6.78
C PRO A 25 2.61 8.77 -7.92
N THR A 26 3.55 9.67 -7.62
CA THR A 26 4.11 10.59 -8.61
C THR A 26 4.89 9.86 -9.71
N LEU A 27 5.68 8.85 -9.34
CA LEU A 27 6.41 8.03 -10.31
C LEU A 27 5.47 7.29 -11.27
N ILE A 28 4.33 6.80 -10.79
CA ILE A 28 3.30 6.19 -11.65
C ILE A 28 2.75 7.22 -12.63
N ALA A 29 2.40 8.41 -12.15
CA ALA A 29 1.85 9.47 -12.99
C ALA A 29 2.84 9.93 -14.06
N ILE A 30 4.13 10.10 -13.70
CA ILE A 30 5.20 10.41 -14.65
C ILE A 30 5.33 9.30 -15.71
N PHE A 31 5.36 8.04 -15.28
CA PHE A 31 5.44 6.91 -16.20
C PHE A 31 4.23 6.87 -17.16
N LEU A 32 3.02 7.06 -16.63
CA LEU A 32 1.78 7.09 -17.41
C LEU A 32 1.79 8.23 -18.43
N PHE A 33 2.20 9.43 -18.02
CA PHE A 33 2.30 10.61 -18.88
C PHE A 33 3.21 10.35 -20.08
N PHE A 34 4.44 9.89 -19.85
CA PHE A 34 5.38 9.57 -20.94
C PHE A 34 4.94 8.36 -21.77
N ASN A 35 4.23 7.41 -21.17
CA ASN A 35 3.64 6.29 -21.90
C ASN A 35 2.59 6.77 -22.91
N LEU A 36 1.68 7.66 -22.50
CA LEU A 36 0.65 8.24 -23.36
C LEU A 36 1.23 9.09 -24.49
N LEU A 37 2.26 9.90 -24.22
CA LEU A 37 2.90 10.73 -25.27
C LEU A 37 3.52 9.89 -26.40
N ARG A 38 3.97 8.67 -26.11
CA ARG A 38 4.46 7.72 -27.13
C ARG A 38 3.32 7.10 -27.95
N GLY A 39 2.08 7.14 -27.47
CA GLY A 39 0.91 6.65 -28.17
C GLY A 39 0.69 7.35 -29.51
N LYS A 40 0.13 6.62 -30.47
CA LYS A 40 -0.17 7.14 -31.83
C LYS A 40 -1.65 7.42 -32.07
N LYS A 41 -2.53 6.92 -31.19
CA LYS A 41 -3.98 7.02 -31.30
C LYS A 41 -4.55 7.36 -29.93
N ALA A 42 -5.73 7.99 -29.93
CA ALA A 42 -6.52 8.26 -28.74
C ALA A 42 -6.94 6.94 -28.06
N PRO A 43 -6.44 6.62 -26.86
CA PRO A 43 -6.90 5.46 -26.11
C PRO A 43 -8.25 5.75 -25.42
N PRO A 44 -9.01 4.73 -25.00
CA PRO A 44 -10.13 4.94 -24.07
C PRO A 44 -9.62 5.46 -22.71
N TRP A 45 -10.41 6.28 -22.02
CA TRP A 45 -10.08 6.77 -20.66
C TRP A 45 -9.73 5.66 -19.67
N GLU A 46 -10.49 4.56 -19.72
CA GLU A 46 -10.29 3.37 -18.88
C GLU A 46 -8.88 2.79 -19.02
N MET A 47 -8.27 2.86 -20.20
CA MET A 47 -6.95 2.27 -20.43
C MET A 47 -5.87 2.95 -19.59
N GLY A 48 -5.87 4.28 -19.51
CA GLY A 48 -4.89 5.04 -18.73
C GLY A 48 -5.03 4.79 -17.22
N LEU A 49 -6.26 4.83 -16.72
CA LEU A 49 -6.55 4.56 -15.31
C LEU A 49 -6.32 3.09 -14.94
N GLN A 50 -6.69 2.15 -15.80
CA GLN A 50 -6.42 0.74 -15.56
C GLN A 50 -4.91 0.45 -15.50
N MET A 51 -4.11 1.07 -16.37
CA MET A 51 -2.66 0.94 -16.32
C MET A 51 -2.08 1.45 -15.00
N SER A 52 -2.54 2.60 -14.48
CA SER A 52 -2.08 3.07 -13.18
C SER A 52 -2.52 2.14 -12.05
N GLY A 53 -3.74 1.61 -12.11
CA GLY A 53 -4.24 0.60 -11.15
C GLY A 53 -3.40 -0.68 -11.15
N VAL A 54 -2.99 -1.17 -12.32
CA VAL A 54 -2.12 -2.34 -12.47
C VAL A 54 -0.74 -2.08 -11.86
N VAL A 55 -0.10 -0.97 -12.24
CA VAL A 55 1.23 -0.62 -11.70
C VAL A 55 1.19 -0.40 -10.19
N TRP A 56 0.11 0.23 -9.70
CA TRP A 56 -0.15 0.41 -8.28
C TRP A 56 -0.27 -0.93 -7.55
N ALA A 57 -1.22 -1.78 -7.92
CA ALA A 57 -1.51 -3.02 -7.22
C ALA A 57 -0.35 -4.04 -7.30
N PHE A 58 0.33 -4.13 -8.44
CA PHE A 58 1.34 -5.16 -8.71
C PHE A 58 2.70 -4.84 -8.10
N PHE A 59 3.14 -3.59 -8.18
CA PHE A 59 4.52 -3.23 -7.86
C PHE A 59 4.61 -2.12 -6.82
N MET A 60 3.98 -0.97 -7.08
CA MET A 60 4.19 0.21 -6.24
C MET A 60 3.59 0.06 -4.84
N LEU A 61 2.41 -0.57 -4.71
CA LEU A 61 1.79 -0.84 -3.42
C LEU A 61 2.63 -1.78 -2.54
N PRO A 62 3.00 -3.00 -2.96
CA PRO A 62 3.80 -3.90 -2.12
C PRO A 62 5.17 -3.31 -1.76
N MET A 63 5.83 -2.60 -2.68
CA MET A 63 7.09 -1.91 -2.39
C MET A 63 6.90 -0.76 -1.40
N SER A 64 5.84 0.04 -1.57
CA SER A 64 5.51 1.14 -0.65
C SER A 64 5.18 0.62 0.73
N VAL A 65 4.36 -0.43 0.85
CA VAL A 65 4.04 -1.05 2.14
C VAL A 65 5.31 -1.57 2.82
N THR A 66 6.18 -2.25 2.07
CA THR A 66 7.47 -2.74 2.59
C THR A 66 8.34 -1.62 3.15
N ALA A 67 8.52 -0.54 2.39
CA ALA A 67 9.33 0.58 2.81
C ALA A 67 8.67 1.38 3.94
N LEU A 68 7.34 1.59 3.90
CA LEU A 68 6.60 2.30 4.93
C LEU A 68 6.67 1.59 6.28
N THR A 69 6.41 0.27 6.32
CA THR A 69 6.48 -0.48 7.59
C THR A 69 7.90 -0.53 8.13
N ALA A 70 8.90 -0.65 7.26
CA ALA A 70 10.31 -0.56 7.63
C ALA A 70 10.66 0.82 8.22
N LEU A 71 10.26 1.92 7.58
CA LEU A 71 10.51 3.28 8.06
C LEU A 71 9.80 3.55 9.40
N VAL A 72 8.55 3.12 9.55
CA VAL A 72 7.77 3.26 10.80
C VAL A 72 8.40 2.45 11.94
N ALA A 73 8.96 1.28 11.65
CA ALA A 73 9.71 0.52 12.65
C ALA A 73 11.07 1.16 12.97
N GLN A 74 11.78 1.65 11.95
CA GLN A 74 13.09 2.26 12.09
C GLN A 74 13.07 3.54 12.92
N MET A 75 11.96 4.30 12.88
CA MET A 75 11.73 5.44 13.77
C MET A 75 11.84 5.08 15.25
N GLU A 76 11.58 3.82 15.60
CA GLU A 76 11.69 3.34 16.98
C GLU A 76 12.99 2.58 17.24
N HIS A 77 13.45 1.80 16.26
CA HIS A 77 14.66 0.99 16.39
C HIS A 77 15.94 1.84 16.43
N ALA A 78 16.03 2.88 15.60
CA ALA A 78 17.23 3.73 15.51
C ALA A 78 17.58 4.44 16.83
N PRO A 79 16.65 5.17 17.48
CA PRO A 79 16.93 5.82 18.76
C PRO A 79 16.72 4.91 19.99
N ARG A 80 16.40 3.61 19.79
CA ARG A 80 15.98 2.69 20.86
C ARG A 80 14.83 3.24 21.72
N SER A 81 13.89 3.96 21.12
CA SER A 81 12.78 4.62 21.83
C SER A 81 11.73 3.64 22.37
N TRP A 82 11.78 2.36 22.00
CA TRP A 82 10.87 1.34 22.51
C TRP A 82 10.86 1.23 24.03
N ASP A 83 12.00 1.42 24.68
CA ASP A 83 12.10 1.32 26.15
C ASP A 83 11.32 2.46 26.81
N HIS A 84 11.52 3.68 26.30
CA HIS A 84 10.77 4.85 26.75
C HIS A 84 9.27 4.71 26.46
N LEU A 85 8.89 4.30 25.24
CA LEU A 85 7.49 4.14 24.84
C LEU A 85 6.76 3.10 25.70
N ARG A 86 7.43 2.01 26.10
CA ARG A 86 6.84 0.94 26.91
C ARG A 86 6.76 1.28 28.40
N ALA A 87 7.57 2.24 28.87
CA ALA A 87 7.51 2.75 30.23
C ALA A 87 6.35 3.75 30.46
N LEU A 88 5.80 4.32 29.38
CA LEU A 88 4.64 5.22 29.48
C LEU A 88 3.43 4.48 30.09
N PRO A 89 2.60 5.16 30.92
CA PRO A 89 1.40 4.60 31.53
C PRO A 89 0.24 4.50 30.52
N VAL A 90 0.50 3.94 29.34
CA VAL A 90 -0.46 3.73 28.26
C VAL A 90 -0.52 2.25 27.91
N ALA A 91 -1.72 1.76 27.62
CA ALA A 91 -1.88 0.38 27.18
C ALA A 91 -1.06 0.11 25.92
N ARG A 92 -0.16 -0.88 25.95
CA ARG A 92 0.83 -1.17 24.90
C ARG A 92 0.20 -1.38 23.52
N TRP A 93 -0.97 -2.01 23.46
CA TRP A 93 -1.71 -2.22 22.20
C TRP A 93 -2.03 -0.90 21.48
N LYS A 94 -2.23 0.21 22.21
CA LYS A 94 -2.50 1.54 21.62
C LYS A 94 -1.32 2.04 20.80
N LEU A 95 -0.09 1.73 21.21
CA LEU A 95 1.14 2.12 20.48
C LEU A 95 1.22 1.38 19.13
N TYR A 96 1.00 0.07 19.15
CA TYR A 96 1.00 -0.76 17.94
C TYR A 96 -0.19 -0.45 17.03
N ALA A 97 -1.38 -0.25 17.59
CA ALA A 97 -2.56 0.14 16.83
C ALA A 97 -2.41 1.51 16.17
N ALA A 98 -1.78 2.49 16.83
CA ALA A 98 -1.53 3.80 16.23
C ALA A 98 -0.63 3.67 14.98
N LYS A 99 0.42 2.85 15.05
CA LYS A 99 1.29 2.54 13.90
C LYS A 99 0.53 1.88 12.76
N ALA A 100 -0.30 0.88 13.07
CA ALA A 100 -1.13 0.20 12.08
C ALA A 100 -2.10 1.16 11.38
N ILE A 101 -2.79 2.00 12.15
CA ILE A 101 -3.71 3.02 11.62
C ILE A 101 -2.95 4.02 10.74
N CYS A 102 -1.79 4.50 11.18
CA CYS A 102 -0.96 5.42 10.41
C CYS A 102 -0.48 4.81 9.07
N VAL A 103 -0.03 3.54 9.08
CA VAL A 103 0.38 2.85 7.86
C VAL A 103 -0.80 2.68 6.91
N VAL A 104 -1.94 2.17 7.38
CA VAL A 104 -3.14 2.00 6.54
C VAL A 104 -3.64 3.35 5.99
N ALA A 105 -3.65 4.39 6.82
CA ALA A 105 -4.06 5.74 6.41
C ALA A 105 -3.11 6.33 5.36
N LEU A 106 -1.80 6.14 5.48
CA LEU A 106 -0.84 6.56 4.47
C LEU A 106 -1.04 5.81 3.16
N VAL A 107 -1.23 4.49 3.19
CA VAL A 107 -1.49 3.71 1.97
C VAL A 107 -2.80 4.13 1.30
N ALA A 108 -3.84 4.45 2.08
CA ALA A 108 -5.09 5.01 1.57
C ALA A 108 -4.87 6.38 0.92
N ALA A 109 -4.12 7.29 1.57
CA ALA A 109 -3.78 8.59 1.03
C ALA A 109 -2.96 8.48 -0.27
N MET A 110 -2.00 7.55 -0.33
CA MET A 110 -1.25 7.25 -1.55
C MET A 110 -2.15 6.74 -2.68
N SER A 111 -3.16 5.92 -2.36
CA SER A 111 -4.12 5.42 -3.35
C SER A 111 -4.98 6.55 -3.92
N VAL A 112 -5.45 7.47 -3.06
CA VAL A 112 -6.17 8.68 -3.50
C VAL A 112 -5.26 9.57 -4.36
N LEU A 113 -4.02 9.79 -3.92
CA LEU A 113 -3.05 10.57 -4.67
C LEU A 113 -2.74 9.92 -6.03
N ASN A 114 -2.64 8.60 -6.09
CA ASN A 114 -2.45 7.86 -7.35
C ASN A 114 -3.61 8.11 -8.33
N LEU A 115 -4.86 8.10 -7.87
CA LEU A 115 -6.03 8.43 -8.69
C LEU A 115 -5.92 9.87 -9.25
N LEU A 116 -5.68 10.85 -8.37
CA LEU A 116 -5.61 12.26 -8.75
C LEU A 116 -4.47 12.55 -9.73
N LEU A 117 -3.27 12.05 -9.44
CA LEU A 117 -2.09 12.26 -10.28
C LEU A 117 -2.19 11.49 -11.59
N SER A 118 -2.76 10.28 -11.60
CA SER A 118 -2.98 9.54 -12.84
C SER A 118 -3.97 10.26 -13.75
N TRP A 119 -5.10 10.73 -13.19
CA TRP A 119 -6.06 11.54 -13.94
C TRP A 119 -5.41 12.80 -14.51
N GLY A 120 -4.67 13.54 -13.68
CA GLY A 120 -3.93 14.73 -14.11
C GLY A 120 -2.91 14.45 -15.20
N ALA A 121 -2.16 13.34 -15.10
CA ALA A 121 -1.20 12.90 -16.11
C ALA A 121 -1.87 12.60 -17.46
N VAL A 122 -3.04 11.94 -17.44
CA VAL A 122 -3.80 11.66 -18.66
C VAL A 122 -4.29 12.95 -19.33
N VAL A 123 -4.88 13.87 -18.55
CA VAL A 123 -5.32 15.18 -19.06
C VAL A 123 -4.15 15.94 -19.66
N LEU A 124 -3.03 16.04 -18.93
CA LEU A 124 -1.84 16.78 -19.35
C LEU A 124 -1.20 16.19 -20.63
N ALA A 125 -1.16 14.86 -20.76
CA ALA A 125 -0.66 14.23 -21.99
C ALA A 125 -1.57 14.53 -23.19
N GLY A 126 -2.89 14.47 -22.98
CA GLY A 126 -3.88 14.78 -24.02
C GLY A 126 -3.87 16.24 -24.45
N THR A 127 -3.63 17.20 -23.54
CA THR A 127 -3.53 18.62 -23.89
C THR A 127 -2.25 18.94 -24.66
N ILE A 128 -1.12 18.34 -24.30
CA ILE A 128 0.16 18.52 -25.00
C ILE A 128 0.14 17.86 -26.39
N LYS A 129 -0.49 16.69 -26.50
CA LYS A 129 -0.62 15.95 -27.75
C LYS A 129 -2.08 15.56 -27.99
N PRO A 130 -2.88 16.42 -28.64
CA PRO A 130 -4.32 16.16 -28.87
C PRO A 130 -4.63 14.82 -29.54
N ALA A 131 -3.71 14.29 -30.36
CA ALA A 131 -3.83 12.96 -30.98
C ALA A 131 -3.92 11.79 -29.99
N VAL A 132 -3.53 11.98 -28.72
CA VAL A 132 -3.65 10.98 -27.66
C VAL A 132 -4.68 11.36 -26.58
N MET A 133 -5.46 12.42 -26.81
CA MET A 133 -6.56 12.79 -25.92
C MET A 133 -7.54 11.62 -25.82
N PRO A 134 -7.82 11.07 -24.62
CA PRO A 134 -8.62 9.87 -24.52
C PRO A 134 -10.07 10.07 -24.96
N THR A 135 -10.65 9.02 -25.52
CA THR A 135 -12.06 8.99 -25.92
C THR A 135 -12.99 8.52 -24.80
N GLY A 136 -14.24 8.97 -24.84
CA GLY A 136 -15.26 8.67 -23.83
C GLY A 136 -15.19 9.58 -22.61
N ALA A 137 -15.89 9.20 -21.54
CA ALA A 137 -15.85 9.87 -20.24
C ALA A 137 -15.08 9.02 -19.22
N PRO A 138 -14.28 9.63 -18.33
CA PRO A 138 -13.62 8.90 -17.26
C PRO A 138 -14.62 8.43 -16.20
N ASP A 139 -14.66 7.12 -15.93
CA ASP A 139 -15.37 6.56 -14.79
C ASP A 139 -14.46 6.56 -13.55
N LEU A 140 -14.34 7.73 -12.92
CA LEU A 140 -13.52 7.92 -11.73
C LEU A 140 -14.08 7.15 -10.52
N ALA A 141 -15.40 6.96 -10.45
CA ALA A 141 -16.04 6.26 -9.34
C ALA A 141 -15.69 4.77 -9.37
N LYS A 142 -15.74 4.13 -10.54
CA LYS A 142 -15.31 2.74 -10.73
C LYS A 142 -13.82 2.57 -10.43
N HIS A 143 -12.97 3.49 -10.87
CA HIS A 143 -11.54 3.42 -10.56
C HIS A 143 -11.25 3.62 -9.06
N ALA A 144 -11.94 4.56 -8.41
CA ALA A 144 -11.84 4.75 -6.97
C ALA A 144 -12.28 3.50 -6.20
N LEU A 145 -13.39 2.88 -6.60
CA LEU A 145 -13.87 1.62 -6.01
C LEU A 145 -12.84 0.49 -6.19
N LEU A 146 -12.19 0.41 -7.36
CA LEU A 146 -11.10 -0.54 -7.58
C LEU A 146 -9.95 -0.31 -6.61
N LEU A 147 -9.50 0.92 -6.41
CA LEU A 147 -8.41 1.24 -5.47
C LEU A 147 -8.79 0.94 -4.02
N VAL A 148 -10.05 1.16 -3.62
CA VAL A 148 -10.57 0.75 -2.30
C VAL A 148 -10.50 -0.77 -2.13
N LYS A 149 -10.92 -1.53 -3.14
CA LYS A 149 -10.83 -3.00 -3.13
C LYS A 149 -9.38 -3.48 -3.08
N VAL A 150 -8.47 -2.85 -3.82
CA VAL A 150 -7.03 -3.13 -3.79
C VAL A 150 -6.45 -2.90 -2.40
N LEU A 151 -6.79 -1.78 -1.76
CA LEU A 151 -6.38 -1.48 -0.38
C LEU A 151 -6.92 -2.53 0.60
N ALA A 152 -8.22 -2.87 0.49
CA ALA A 152 -8.84 -3.87 1.34
C ALA A 152 -8.13 -5.24 1.20
N ALA A 153 -7.90 -5.71 -0.03
CA ALA A 153 -7.21 -6.96 -0.30
C ALA A 153 -5.73 -6.95 0.12
N ALA A 154 -5.10 -5.77 0.24
CA ALA A 154 -3.72 -5.64 0.73
C ALA A 154 -3.58 -5.73 2.25
N THR A 155 -4.68 -5.75 3.01
CA THR A 155 -4.65 -5.66 4.48
C THR A 155 -3.82 -6.80 5.11
N LEU A 156 -3.95 -8.03 4.60
CA LEU A 156 -3.15 -9.17 5.08
C LEU A 156 -1.66 -8.96 4.85
N MET A 157 -1.26 -8.46 3.67
CA MET A 157 0.13 -8.12 3.37
C MET A 157 0.63 -7.02 4.31
N ILE A 158 -0.16 -5.97 4.56
CA ILE A 158 0.18 -4.89 5.50
C ILE A 158 0.37 -5.47 6.92
N ALA A 159 -0.50 -6.38 7.36
CA ALA A 159 -0.42 -7.01 8.67
C ALA A 159 0.88 -7.82 8.83
N ILE A 160 1.20 -8.68 7.85
CA ILE A 160 2.43 -9.49 7.85
C ILE A 160 3.66 -8.59 7.89
N GLN A 161 3.67 -7.54 7.07
CA GLN A 161 4.79 -6.61 6.97
C GLN A 161 5.01 -5.80 8.24
N LEU A 162 3.94 -5.24 8.79
CA LEU A 162 4.02 -4.45 10.01
C LEU A 162 4.41 -5.32 11.21
N TRP A 163 3.83 -6.51 11.32
CA TRP A 163 4.21 -7.46 12.36
C TRP A 163 5.70 -7.78 12.29
N THR A 164 6.20 -8.12 11.10
CA THR A 164 7.61 -8.47 10.91
C THR A 164 8.52 -7.29 11.25
N ALA A 165 8.17 -6.08 10.82
CA ALA A 165 8.99 -4.89 11.03
C ALA A 165 9.13 -4.52 12.52
N LEU A 166 8.06 -4.71 13.29
CA LEU A 166 8.02 -4.38 14.71
C LEU A 166 8.43 -5.55 15.63
N ARG A 167 8.44 -6.78 15.11
CA ARG A 167 8.76 -7.99 15.87
C ARG A 167 10.23 -8.12 16.21
N PHE A 168 11.12 -7.72 15.30
CA PHE A 168 12.56 -7.83 15.46
C PHE A 168 13.16 -6.48 15.87
N ALA A 169 14.35 -6.48 16.49
CA ALA A 169 15.09 -5.26 16.84
C ALA A 169 15.68 -4.51 15.62
N SER A 170 15.47 -5.06 14.42
CA SER A 170 15.89 -4.51 13.15
C SER A 170 14.72 -4.56 12.18
N PHE A 171 14.61 -3.56 11.30
CA PHE A 171 13.63 -3.53 10.22
C PHE A 171 14.03 -4.42 9.02
N VAL A 172 15.28 -4.91 8.98
CA VAL A 172 15.84 -5.68 7.85
C VAL A 172 15.02 -6.94 7.52
N PRO A 173 14.53 -7.75 8.49
CA PRO A 173 13.70 -8.91 8.18
C PRO A 173 12.42 -8.56 7.43
N ALA A 174 11.77 -7.44 7.75
CA ALA A 174 10.58 -7.00 7.04
C ALA A 174 10.90 -6.52 5.63
N LEU A 175 12.01 -5.80 5.47
CA LEU A 175 12.49 -5.40 4.15
C LEU A 175 12.77 -6.62 3.25
N ALA A 176 13.49 -7.62 3.77
CA ALA A 176 13.79 -8.85 3.04
C ALA A 176 12.51 -9.63 2.69
N LEU A 177 11.58 -9.77 3.64
CA LEU A 177 10.28 -10.42 3.43
C LEU A 177 9.46 -9.70 2.36
N GLY A 178 9.47 -8.37 2.36
CA GLY A 178 8.73 -7.56 1.41
C GLY A 178 9.26 -7.59 -0.01
N ILE A 179 10.58 -7.44 -0.15
CA ILE A 179 11.25 -7.55 -1.43
C ILE A 179 11.02 -8.97 -1.97
N GLY A 180 11.34 -10.00 -1.17
CA GLY A 180 11.12 -11.39 -1.54
C GLY A 180 9.68 -11.66 -1.94
N GLY A 181 8.72 -11.23 -1.12
CA GLY A 181 7.29 -11.40 -1.39
C GLY A 181 6.85 -10.73 -2.70
N THR A 182 7.37 -9.55 -3.01
CA THR A 182 7.09 -8.83 -4.27
C THR A 182 7.64 -9.59 -5.48
N PHE A 183 8.86 -10.12 -5.39
CA PHE A 183 9.44 -10.92 -6.48
C PHE A 183 8.73 -12.28 -6.65
N PHE A 184 8.40 -12.98 -5.56
CA PHE A 184 7.60 -14.21 -5.63
C PHE A 184 6.20 -13.95 -6.18
N SER A 185 5.67 -12.73 -6.02
CA SER A 185 4.40 -12.30 -6.60
C SER A 185 4.39 -12.46 -8.12
N VAL A 186 5.51 -12.17 -8.79
CA VAL A 186 5.65 -12.32 -10.25
C VAL A 186 5.40 -13.77 -10.67
N VAL A 187 6.00 -14.73 -9.98
CA VAL A 187 5.82 -16.16 -10.26
C VAL A 187 4.39 -16.60 -9.89
N ALA A 188 3.87 -16.13 -8.76
CA ALA A 188 2.54 -16.48 -8.28
C ALA A 188 1.41 -15.97 -9.20
N THR A 189 1.66 -14.95 -10.02
CA THR A 189 0.64 -14.36 -10.92
C THR A 189 0.06 -15.38 -11.91
N SER A 190 0.91 -16.27 -12.42
CA SER A 190 0.54 -17.32 -13.38
C SER A 190 0.03 -18.60 -12.70
N ALA A 191 0.19 -18.73 -11.38
CA ALA A 191 -0.22 -19.92 -10.64
C ALA A 191 -1.69 -19.83 -10.21
N LYS A 192 -2.43 -20.95 -10.32
CA LYS A 192 -3.82 -21.03 -9.83
C LYS A 192 -3.91 -20.72 -8.33
N GLN A 193 -2.89 -21.14 -7.58
CA GLN A 193 -2.77 -20.94 -6.14
C GLN A 193 -2.32 -19.51 -5.77
N GLY A 194 -1.93 -18.67 -6.73
CA GLY A 194 -1.48 -17.30 -6.48
C GLY A 194 -2.53 -16.43 -5.78
N VAL A 195 -3.81 -16.77 -5.88
CA VAL A 195 -4.91 -16.10 -5.16
C VAL A 195 -4.76 -16.16 -3.64
N PHE A 196 -4.08 -17.19 -3.10
CA PHE A 196 -3.85 -17.36 -1.66
C PHE A 196 -2.59 -16.63 -1.16
N PHE A 197 -1.79 -16.08 -2.07
CA PHE A 197 -0.53 -15.43 -1.71
C PHE A 197 -0.75 -13.96 -1.36
N PRO A 198 -0.38 -13.47 -0.15
CA PRO A 198 -0.74 -12.13 0.31
C PRO A 198 -0.29 -10.97 -0.59
N TRP A 199 0.89 -11.05 -1.20
CA TRP A 199 1.39 -10.03 -2.14
C TRP A 199 0.68 -10.04 -3.49
N GLN A 200 -0.04 -11.11 -3.83
CA GLN A 200 -0.86 -11.20 -5.04
C GLN A 200 -2.32 -10.82 -4.80
N MET A 201 -2.82 -10.86 -3.57
CA MET A 201 -4.21 -10.50 -3.23
C MET A 201 -4.64 -9.13 -3.77
N PRO A 202 -3.87 -8.02 -3.62
CA PRO A 202 -4.24 -6.74 -4.23
C PRO A 202 -4.32 -6.79 -5.77
N VAL A 203 -3.42 -7.55 -6.42
CA VAL A 203 -3.41 -7.72 -7.88
C VAL A 203 -4.65 -8.44 -8.38
N ASN A 204 -5.15 -9.42 -7.62
CA ASN A 204 -6.34 -10.18 -7.99
C ASN A 204 -7.62 -9.33 -8.08
N MET A 205 -7.64 -8.08 -7.59
CA MET A 205 -8.76 -7.16 -7.85
C MET A 205 -8.87 -6.73 -9.32
N LEU A 206 -7.83 -6.97 -10.10
CA LEU A 206 -7.78 -6.76 -11.56
C LEU A 206 -8.04 -8.05 -12.35
N ALA A 207 -8.33 -9.17 -11.66
CA ALA A 207 -8.63 -10.44 -12.31
C ALA A 207 -9.98 -10.39 -13.07
N ARG A 208 -10.14 -11.29 -14.04
CA ARG A 208 -11.41 -11.45 -14.78
C ARG A 208 -12.39 -12.37 -14.06
N ASP A 209 -11.87 -13.35 -13.32
CA ASP A 209 -12.70 -14.37 -12.68
C ASP A 209 -13.22 -13.89 -11.33
N ALA A 210 -14.54 -13.89 -11.15
CA ALA A 210 -15.20 -13.44 -9.92
C ALA A 210 -14.69 -14.19 -8.67
N TRP A 211 -14.50 -15.51 -8.76
CA TRP A 211 -14.03 -16.33 -7.65
C TRP A 211 -12.65 -15.89 -7.14
N ARG A 212 -11.75 -15.41 -8.03
CA ARG A 212 -10.42 -14.91 -7.64
C ARG A 212 -10.55 -13.60 -6.87
N ILE A 213 -11.41 -12.70 -7.33
CA ILE A 213 -11.67 -11.41 -6.69
C ILE A 213 -12.25 -11.64 -5.29
N GLU A 214 -13.30 -12.47 -5.19
CA GLU A 214 -13.97 -12.76 -3.92
C GLU A 214 -13.05 -13.44 -2.92
N THR A 215 -12.30 -14.46 -3.36
CA THR A 215 -11.35 -15.17 -2.49
C THR A 215 -10.24 -14.24 -2.01
N ALA A 216 -9.64 -13.44 -2.91
CA ALA A 216 -8.59 -12.50 -2.54
C ALA A 216 -9.10 -11.38 -1.62
N LEU A 217 -10.34 -10.93 -1.79
CA LEU A 217 -10.93 -9.91 -0.92
C LEU A 217 -11.29 -10.47 0.46
N ALA A 218 -11.84 -11.68 0.52
CA ALA A 218 -12.17 -12.37 1.77
C ALA A 218 -10.92 -12.69 2.59
N LEU A 219 -9.87 -13.22 1.96
CA LEU A 219 -8.61 -13.54 2.63
C LEU A 219 -7.76 -12.29 2.88
N GLY A 220 -7.60 -11.44 1.88
CA GLY A 220 -6.76 -10.25 1.96
C GLY A 220 -7.33 -9.19 2.88
N GLY A 221 -8.65 -8.96 2.82
CA GLY A 221 -9.38 -8.02 3.66
C GLY A 221 -9.86 -8.64 4.96
N GLY A 222 -10.74 -9.64 4.89
CA GLY A 222 -11.37 -10.25 6.08
C GLY A 222 -10.37 -10.91 7.01
N LEU A 223 -9.65 -11.93 6.52
CA LEU A 223 -8.59 -12.57 7.31
C LEU A 223 -7.44 -11.59 7.60
N GLY A 224 -7.15 -10.66 6.69
CA GLY A 224 -6.16 -9.60 6.91
C GLY A 224 -6.45 -8.72 8.11
N LEU A 225 -7.71 -8.31 8.33
CA LEU A 225 -8.10 -7.54 9.50
C LEU A 225 -7.93 -8.34 10.80
N ILE A 226 -8.33 -9.61 10.79
CA ILE A 226 -8.13 -10.52 11.93
C ILE A 226 -6.64 -10.67 12.23
N ALA A 227 -5.81 -10.88 11.20
CA ALA A 227 -4.36 -10.98 11.34
C ALA A 227 -3.73 -9.69 11.86
N LEU A 228 -4.20 -8.52 11.43
CA LEU A 228 -3.72 -7.22 11.92
C LEU A 228 -4.03 -7.03 13.41
N ILE A 229 -5.25 -7.36 13.83
CA ILE A 229 -5.64 -7.32 15.25
C ILE A 229 -4.81 -8.31 16.06
N ALA A 230 -4.66 -9.55 15.57
CA ALA A 230 -3.84 -10.57 16.22
C ALA A 230 -2.37 -10.13 16.34
N ALA A 231 -1.81 -9.50 15.31
CA ALA A 231 -0.46 -8.95 15.33
C ALA A 231 -0.30 -7.87 16.42
N ILE A 232 -1.24 -6.94 16.52
CA ILE A 232 -1.26 -5.88 17.56
C ILE A 232 -1.30 -6.50 18.97
N LEU A 233 -2.20 -7.48 19.19
CA LEU A 233 -2.35 -8.15 20.48
C LEU A 233 -1.09 -8.94 20.84
N HIS A 234 -0.54 -9.70 19.90
CA HIS A 234 0.69 -10.47 20.10
C HIS A 234 1.88 -9.56 20.43
N LEU A 235 2.07 -8.45 19.70
CA LEU A 235 3.14 -7.50 19.97
C LEU A 235 2.96 -6.80 21.34
N SER A 236 1.72 -6.58 21.78
CA SER A 236 1.43 -5.96 23.07
C SER A 236 1.76 -6.84 24.29
N ARG A 237 1.71 -8.17 24.13
CA ARG A 237 1.97 -9.16 25.18
C ARG A 237 3.46 -9.45 25.39
N ARG A 238 4.34 -8.97 24.51
CA ARG A 238 5.78 -9.16 24.70
C ARG A 238 6.27 -8.35 25.88
N GLU A 239 6.70 -9.07 26.91
CA GLU A 239 7.58 -8.57 27.95
C GLU A 239 8.99 -8.46 27.36
N VAL A 240 9.68 -7.37 27.69
CA VAL A 240 11.09 -7.18 27.35
C VAL A 240 11.87 -7.86 28.48
N LEU A 241 12.65 -8.88 28.12
CA LEU A 241 13.81 -9.30 28.91
C LEU A 241 14.91 -8.26 28.73
#